data_AF-A0A920KS92-F1
#
_entry.id   AF-A0A920KS92-F1
#
_cell.length_a   1.000
_cell.length_b   1.000
_cell.length_c   1.000
_cell.angle_alpha   90.00
_cell.angle_beta   90.00
_cell.angle_gamma   90.00
#
_symmetry.space_group_name_H-M   'P 1'
#
loop_
_entity.id
_entity.type
_entity.pdbx_description
1 polymer ?
#
loop_
_entity_poly.entity_id
_entity_poly.type
_entity_poly.pdbx_seq_one_letter_code
_entity_poly.pdbx_strand_id
1 'polypeptide(L)'
;MENQIKFIGKAELFQIPIFGLFLRSIGGIPVIRNKSNNSVDYLVNVINDNKEIYLSLFPEGTRSKVDKLKTGFYFIALKSKIPIQPIGFDFEKK
;
A
#
# COMPACT_ATOMS: atom_id res chain seq x y z
N MET A 1 15.71 -11.22 12.26
CA MET A 1 14.25 -11.36 12.22
C MET A 1 13.83 -11.41 10.77
N GLU A 2 13.79 -12.60 10.17
CA GLU A 2 13.64 -12.78 8.72
C GLU A 2 12.19 -12.67 8.21
N ASN A 3 11.17 -12.53 9.07
CA ASN A 3 9.74 -12.56 8.67
C ASN A 3 8.93 -11.34 9.14
N GLN A 4 9.41 -10.10 8.96
CA GLN A 4 8.55 -8.93 9.22
C GLN A 4 7.69 -8.60 8.00
N ILE A 5 6.36 -8.71 8.15
CA ILE A 5 5.38 -8.26 7.15
C ILE A 5 5.57 -6.77 6.92
N LYS A 6 6.13 -6.39 5.78
CA LYS A 6 6.28 -4.98 5.39
C LYS A 6 5.03 -4.50 4.67
N PHE A 7 4.50 -3.36 5.07
CA PHE A 7 3.35 -2.73 4.42
C PHE A 7 3.60 -1.26 4.15
N ILE A 8 2.91 -0.71 3.17
CA ILE A 8 3.04 0.70 2.78
C ILE A 8 1.93 1.52 3.43
N GLY A 9 2.31 2.58 4.15
CA GLY A 9 1.38 3.50 4.77
C GLY A 9 1.58 4.95 4.33
N LYS A 10 0.54 5.76 4.49
CA LYS A 10 0.59 7.20 4.19
C LYS A 10 1.62 7.89 5.09
N ALA A 11 2.55 8.65 4.54
CA ALA A 11 3.65 9.25 5.31
C ALA A 11 3.19 10.07 6.53
N GLU A 12 2.03 10.73 6.45
CA GLU A 12 1.44 11.50 7.56
C GLU A 12 1.10 10.64 8.78
N LEU A 13 0.78 9.36 8.60
CA LEU A 13 0.53 8.43 9.71
C LEU A 13 1.79 8.16 10.52
N PHE A 14 2.97 8.28 9.89
CA PHE A 14 4.27 8.05 10.53
C PHE A 14 4.80 9.29 11.27
N GLN A 15 4.13 10.44 11.15
CA GLN A 15 4.48 11.66 11.88
C GLN A 15 3.77 11.76 13.24
N ILE A 16 2.74 10.93 13.47
CA ILE A 16 2.09 10.83 14.78
C ILE A 16 3.08 10.15 15.73
N PRO A 17 3.45 10.71 16.90
CA PRO A 17 4.59 10.24 17.68
C PRO A 17 4.53 8.75 18.07
N ILE A 18 3.53 8.39 18.87
CA ILE A 18 3.39 7.01 19.40
C ILE A 18 2.94 6.06 18.28
N PHE A 19 1.98 6.50 17.46
CA PHE A 19 1.41 5.68 16.40
C PHE A 19 2.41 5.42 15.26
N GLY A 20 3.21 6.41 14.88
CA GLY A 20 4.23 6.30 13.85
C GLY A 20 5.39 5.41 14.27
N LEU A 21 5.81 5.47 15.54
CA LEU A 21 6.79 4.52 16.11
C LEU A 21 6.25 3.09 16.07
N PHE A 22 4.98 2.90 16.46
CA PHE A 22 4.32 1.61 16.37
C PHE A 22 4.28 1.08 14.94
N LEU A 23 3.85 1.88 13.97
CA LEU A 23 3.80 1.49 12.55
C LEU A 23 5.18 1.07 12.02
N ARG A 24 6.26 1.77 12.40
CA ARG A 24 7.62 1.38 12.00
C ARG A 24 8.05 0.07 12.65
N SER A 25 7.69 -0.15 13.91
CA SER A 25 8.00 -1.37 14.66
C SER A 25 7.39 -2.62 14.02
N ILE A 26 6.21 -2.50 13.41
CA ILE A 26 5.51 -3.59 12.70
C ILE A 26 5.83 -3.68 11.20
N GLY A 27 6.89 -2.99 10.71
CA GLY A 27 7.34 -3.10 9.32
C GLY A 27 6.72 -2.08 8.35
N GLY A 28 6.09 -1.02 8.86
CA GLY A 28 5.49 0.03 8.04
C GLY A 28 6.52 0.90 7.31
N ILE A 29 6.34 1.03 6.00
CA ILE A 29 7.13 1.90 5.12
C ILE A 29 6.33 3.17 4.81
N PRO A 30 6.79 4.36 5.20
CA PRO A 30 6.13 5.61 4.86
C PRO A 30 6.28 5.91 3.36
N VAL A 31 5.16 6.14 2.68
CA VAL A 31 5.15 6.56 1.28
C VAL A 31 4.50 7.93 1.14
N ILE A 32 5.23 8.82 0.48
CA ILE A 32 4.78 10.18 0.16
C ILE A 32 4.06 10.10 -1.19
N ARG A 33 2.73 10.20 -1.18
CA ARG A 33 1.94 10.42 -2.40
C ARG A 33 2.01 11.90 -2.79
N ASN A 34 3.13 12.32 -3.41
CA ASN A 34 3.17 13.63 -4.06
C ASN A 34 2.50 13.56 -5.43
N LYS A 35 1.57 14.49 -5.69
CA LYS A 35 0.69 14.56 -6.89
C LYS A 35 1.43 14.57 -8.24
N SER A 36 2.74 14.79 -8.27
CA SER A 36 3.52 15.03 -9.49
C SER A 36 4.45 13.89 -9.93
N ASN A 37 4.69 12.88 -9.09
CA ASN A 37 5.59 11.77 -9.46
C ASN A 37 4.80 10.53 -9.87
N ASN A 38 5.32 9.80 -10.86
CA ASN A 38 4.84 8.48 -11.29
C ASN A 38 4.73 7.53 -10.10
N SER A 39 3.58 7.55 -9.42
CA SER A 39 3.34 6.82 -8.17
C SER A 39 3.45 5.31 -8.38
N VAL A 40 3.20 4.84 -9.62
CA VAL A 40 3.40 3.45 -10.03
C VAL A 40 4.88 3.08 -9.99
N ASP A 41 5.74 3.85 -10.67
CA ASP A 41 7.17 3.53 -10.78
C ASP A 41 7.87 3.60 -9.43
N TYR A 42 7.49 4.58 -8.61
CA TYR A 42 7.96 4.67 -7.23
C TYR A 42 7.62 3.41 -6.42
N LEU A 43 6.36 2.94 -6.49
CA LEU A 43 5.94 1.74 -5.76
C LEU A 43 6.61 0.47 -6.30
N VAL A 44 6.84 0.39 -7.62
CA VAL A 44 7.60 -0.71 -8.23
C VAL A 44 9.03 -0.76 -7.70
N ASN A 45 9.71 0.39 -7.58
CA ASN A 45 11.06 0.45 -7.01
C ASN A 45 11.07 0.00 -5.54
N VAL A 46 10.12 0.49 -4.73
CA VAL A 46 10.00 0.06 -3.32
C VAL A 46 9.77 -1.45 -3.22
N ILE A 47 8.97 -2.04 -4.12
CA ILE A 47 8.76 -3.49 -4.15
C ILE A 47 10.05 -4.21 -4.50
N ASN A 48 10.76 -3.77 -5.54
CA ASN A 48 11.98 -4.41 -6.02
C ASN A 48 13.15 -4.33 -5.01
N ASP A 49 13.21 -3.25 -4.22
CA ASP A 49 14.25 -3.04 -3.21
C ASP A 49 14.04 -3.89 -1.95
N ASN A 50 12.90 -4.57 -1.81
CA ASN A 50 12.54 -5.36 -0.64
C ASN A 50 12.34 -6.83 -1.02
N LYS A 51 13.11 -7.73 -0.39
CA LYS A 51 13.00 -9.18 -0.61
C LYS A 51 11.61 -9.75 -0.30
N GLU A 52 10.94 -9.21 0.73
CA GLU A 52 9.60 -9.60 1.14
C GLU A 52 8.79 -8.36 1.50
N ILE A 53 7.68 -8.13 0.79
CA ILE A 53 6.79 -6.98 1.00
C ILE A 53 5.35 -7.34 0.63
N TYR A 54 4.41 -6.86 1.44
CA TYR A 54 2.98 -6.97 1.18
C TYR A 54 2.42 -5.58 0.88
N LEU A 55 1.90 -5.40 -0.32
CA LEU A 55 1.29 -4.14 -0.73
C LEU A 55 -0.23 -4.27 -0.77
N SER A 56 -0.87 -3.70 0.24
CA SER A 56 -2.33 -3.56 0.28
C SER A 56 -2.76 -2.22 -0.30
N LEU A 57 -3.66 -2.26 -1.28
CA LEU A 57 -4.21 -1.08 -1.95
C LEU A 57 -5.72 -1.22 -2.12
N PHE A 58 -6.40 -0.10 -1.93
CA PHE A 58 -7.82 0.05 -2.22
C PHE A 58 -7.97 0.65 -3.63
N PRO A 59 -8.33 -0.14 -4.66
CA PRO A 59 -8.39 0.32 -6.05
C PRO A 59 -9.46 1.40 -6.28
N GLU A 60 -10.46 1.51 -5.41
CA GLU A 60 -11.46 2.58 -5.39
C GLU A 60 -10.87 3.93 -4.94
N GLY A 61 -9.88 3.90 -4.04
CA GLY A 61 -9.19 5.09 -3.51
C GLY A 61 -10.03 6.01 -2.61
N THR A 62 -11.28 5.67 -2.32
CA THR A 62 -12.19 6.40 -1.42
C THR A 62 -13.08 5.41 -0.66
N ARG A 63 -13.62 5.81 0.50
CA ARG A 63 -14.58 4.98 1.25
C ARG A 63 -16.01 5.05 0.67
N SER A 64 -16.26 5.95 -0.27
CA SER A 64 -17.53 6.06 -0.99
C SER A 64 -17.65 4.99 -2.07
N LYS A 65 -18.88 4.61 -2.41
CA LYS A 65 -19.13 3.74 -3.57
C LYS A 65 -18.61 4.39 -4.84
N VAL A 66 -17.92 3.60 -5.68
CA VAL A 66 -17.43 4.03 -6.99
C VAL A 66 -17.90 3.04 -8.05
N ASP A 67 -18.16 3.55 -9.26
CA ASP A 67 -18.53 2.70 -10.40
C ASP A 67 -17.30 2.19 -11.17
N LYS A 68 -16.13 2.81 -10.96
CA LYS A 68 -14.89 2.49 -11.67
C LYS A 68 -13.69 2.46 -10.73
N LEU A 69 -12.92 1.38 -10.81
CA LEU A 69 -11.66 1.21 -10.12
C LEU A 69 -10.52 1.96 -10.83
N LYS A 70 -9.56 2.49 -10.07
CA LYS A 70 -8.31 3.04 -10.60
C LYS A 70 -7.41 1.89 -11.06
N THR A 71 -6.68 2.06 -12.15
CA THR A 71 -5.83 1.02 -12.76
C THR A 71 -4.41 0.95 -12.21
N GLY A 72 -4.02 1.86 -11.30
CA GLY A 72 -2.65 1.93 -10.79
C GLY A 72 -2.15 0.64 -10.15
N PHE A 73 -2.99 -0.06 -9.38
CA PHE A 73 -2.64 -1.34 -8.75
C PHE A 73 -2.26 -2.41 -9.77
N TYR A 74 -2.96 -2.45 -10.91
CA TYR A 74 -2.72 -3.39 -11.98
C TYR A 74 -1.34 -3.15 -12.63
N PHE A 75 -1.02 -1.89 -12.94
CA PHE A 75 0.29 -1.55 -13.51
C PHE A 75 1.44 -1.78 -12.54
N ILE A 76 1.23 -1.60 -11.23
CA ILE A 76 2.23 -1.95 -10.22
C ILE A 76 2.51 -3.45 -10.29
N ALA A 77 1.46 -4.29 -10.17
CA ALA A 77 1.61 -5.74 -10.21
C ALA A 77 2.24 -6.25 -11.50
N LEU A 78 1.84 -5.67 -12.65
CA LEU A 78 2.38 -6.02 -13.96
C LEU A 78 3.88 -5.69 -14.06
N LYS A 79 4.30 -4.51 -13.60
CA LYS A 79 5.70 -4.06 -13.67
C LYS A 79 6.61 -4.76 -12.66
N SER A 80 6.14 -5.03 -11.45
CA SER A 80 6.90 -5.75 -10.42
C SER A 80 6.77 -7.27 -10.51
N LYS A 81 5.94 -7.79 -11.43
CA LYS A 81 5.69 -9.23 -11.65
C LYS A 81 5.24 -9.96 -10.37
N ILE A 82 4.42 -9.31 -9.55
CA ILE A 82 3.86 -9.91 -8.34
C ILE A 82 2.40 -10.33 -8.56
N PRO A 83 1.91 -11.37 -7.86
CA PRO A 83 0.51 -11.76 -7.92
C PRO A 83 -0.40 -10.71 -7.26
N ILE A 84 -1.64 -10.61 -7.74
CA ILE A 84 -2.71 -9.82 -7.11
C ILE A 84 -3.57 -10.77 -6.29
N GLN A 85 -3.74 -10.47 -4.99
CA GLN A 85 -4.68 -11.15 -4.11
C GLN A 85 -5.90 -10.25 -3.88
N PRO A 86 -7.09 -10.58 -4.43
CA PRO A 86 -8.31 -9.88 -4.11
C PRO A 86 -8.71 -10.11 -2.64
N ILE A 87 -9.10 -9.04 -1.97
CA ILE A 87 -9.62 -9.06 -0.59
C ILE A 87 -10.88 -8.22 -0.57
N GLY A 88 -11.96 -8.77 -0.02
CA GLY A 88 -13.21 -8.07 0.23
C GLY A 88 -13.49 -8.02 1.72
N PHE A 89 -14.01 -6.89 2.19
CA PHE A 89 -14.55 -6.79 3.54
C PHE A 89 -16.04 -7.10 3.46
N ASP A 90 -16.46 -8.19 4.10
CA ASP A 90 -17.87 -8.47 4.34
C ASP A 90 -18.28 -7.75 5.61
N PHE A 91 -18.95 -6.62 5.44
CA PHE A 91 -19.56 -5.92 6.56
C PHE A 91 -20.94 -6.52 6.76
N GLU A 92 -21.11 -7.34 7.81
CA GLU A 92 -22.44 -7.68 8.30
C GLU A 92 -23.24 -6.39 8.42
N LYS A 93 -24.43 -6.35 7.82
CA LYS A 93 -25.34 -5.21 7.88
C LYS A 93 -25.52 -4.80 9.34
N LYS A 94 -24.88 -3.70 9.74
CA LYS A 94 -25.16 -2.95 10.95
C LYS A 94 -25.40 -1.50 10.59
#